data_AF-A0ABD3UB32-F1
#
_entry.id   AF-A0ABD3UB32-F1
#
_cell.length_a   1.000
_cell.length_b   1.000
_cell.length_c   1.000
_cell.angle_alpha   90.00
_cell.angle_beta   90.00
_cell.angle_gamma   90.00
#
_symmetry.space_group_name_H-M   'P 1'
#
loop_
_entity.id
_entity.type
_entity.pdbx_description
1 polymer ?
#
loop_
_entity_poly.entity_id
_entity_poly.type
_entity_poly.pdbx_seq_one_letter_code
_entity_poly.pdbx_strand_id
1 'polypeptide(L)'
;TEEKEDRPRSSEAETNEDKADSSQATQQSSKWCLTVKLDFKPRQWSQKRSKALRTASRRIKKKLEEKLIILNIESKKLRKRNERLTKVKQSVQGKETSASKAQVNSTPKSKTNAEIRELGLTPRKVPNSVKRKLIMANAMIAEIQATNEKNKPQKQRSVVANIVSGSILRK
;
A
#
# COMPACT_ATOMS: atom_id res chain seq x y z
N THR A 1 -20.37 16.73 24.34
CA THR A 1 -21.76 16.30 24.06
C THR A 1 -21.87 16.11 22.57
N GLU A 2 -22.50 14.99 22.18
CA GLU A 2 -22.95 14.61 20.82
C GLU A 2 -21.88 14.09 19.84
N GLU A 3 -21.62 12.78 19.96
CA GLU A 3 -21.44 11.88 18.82
C GLU A 3 -22.76 11.78 18.02
N LYS A 4 -22.69 11.84 16.69
CA LYS A 4 -23.71 11.29 15.80
C LYS A 4 -23.09 10.39 14.74
N GLU A 5 -23.37 9.11 14.94
CA GLU A 5 -23.68 8.02 14.01
C GLU A 5 -23.41 8.18 12.51
N ASP A 6 -22.74 7.17 11.96
CA ASP A 6 -23.08 6.61 10.65
C ASP A 6 -22.64 5.14 10.58
N ARG A 7 -23.61 4.21 10.68
CA ARG A 7 -23.47 2.80 10.29
C ARG A 7 -24.58 2.48 9.30
N PRO A 8 -24.28 1.97 8.09
CA PRO A 8 -25.34 1.43 7.25
C PRO A 8 -25.42 -0.11 7.32
N ARG A 9 -26.67 -0.56 7.40
CA ARG A 9 -27.29 -1.75 6.81
C ARG A 9 -26.91 -3.14 7.34
N SER A 10 -27.67 -3.58 8.33
CA SER A 10 -28.18 -4.97 8.39
C SER A 10 -29.32 -5.11 7.37
N SER A 11 -29.14 -5.92 6.33
CA SER A 11 -30.24 -6.39 5.48
C SER A 11 -30.77 -7.70 6.04
N GLU A 12 -31.94 -7.63 6.66
CA GLU A 12 -32.75 -8.77 7.06
C GLU A 12 -33.18 -9.52 5.79
N ALA A 13 -32.95 -10.83 5.77
CA ALA A 13 -33.45 -11.70 4.71
C ALA A 13 -34.91 -12.03 5.05
N GLU A 14 -35.83 -11.27 4.47
CA GLU A 14 -37.27 -11.55 4.49
C GLU A 14 -37.54 -12.91 3.81
N THR A 15 -38.15 -13.82 4.57
CA THR A 15 -38.75 -15.06 4.08
C THR A 15 -40.12 -14.75 3.49
N ASN A 16 -40.24 -14.71 2.17
CA ASN A 16 -41.54 -14.72 1.51
C ASN A 16 -42.01 -16.16 1.33
N GLU A 17 -43.01 -16.53 2.13
CA GLU A 17 -43.88 -17.67 1.88
C GLU A 17 -44.88 -17.32 0.76
N ASP A 18 -44.58 -17.70 -0.48
CA ASP A 18 -45.57 -17.65 -1.54
C ASP A 18 -46.50 -18.87 -1.46
N LYS A 19 -47.57 -18.70 -0.68
CA LYS A 19 -48.82 -19.45 -0.87
C LYS A 19 -49.51 -18.92 -2.13
N ALA A 20 -49.41 -19.67 -3.22
CA ALA A 20 -50.29 -19.50 -4.37
C ALA A 20 -51.34 -20.62 -4.36
N ASP A 21 -52.46 -20.31 -3.71
CA ASP A 21 -53.73 -21.01 -3.85
C ASP A 21 -54.54 -20.24 -4.92
N SER A 22 -54.85 -20.90 -6.04
CA SER A 22 -55.72 -20.44 -7.15
C SER A 22 -55.35 -21.27 -8.39
N SER A 23 -56.11 -22.28 -8.80
CA SER A 23 -57.38 -22.07 -9.46
C SER A 23 -58.18 -23.36 -9.48
N GLN A 24 -59.38 -23.32 -8.92
CA GLN A 24 -60.50 -24.17 -9.28
C GLN A 24 -60.71 -24.11 -10.80
N ALA A 25 -60.51 -25.22 -11.50
CA ALA A 25 -61.10 -25.46 -12.81
C ALA A 25 -62.33 -26.35 -12.62
N THR A 26 -63.49 -25.72 -12.77
CA THR A 26 -64.82 -26.27 -12.53
C THR A 26 -65.21 -27.31 -13.59
N GLN A 27 -65.56 -28.50 -13.11
CA GLN A 27 -66.56 -29.48 -13.56
C GLN A 27 -66.77 -29.87 -15.04
N GLN A 28 -66.75 -31.20 -15.20
CA GLN A 28 -67.58 -32.07 -16.04
C GLN A 28 -67.31 -32.19 -17.55
N SER A 29 -66.73 -33.33 -17.93
CA SER A 29 -67.24 -34.11 -19.06
C SER A 29 -66.89 -35.60 -18.94
N SER A 30 -67.94 -36.42 -19.05
CA SER A 30 -68.02 -37.83 -19.43
C SER A 30 -66.86 -38.81 -19.15
N LYS A 31 -67.14 -39.72 -18.21
CA LYS A 31 -66.98 -41.18 -18.32
C LYS A 31 -65.72 -41.67 -19.06
N TRP A 32 -64.75 -42.09 -18.24
CA TRP A 32 -63.60 -42.98 -18.49
C TRP A 32 -62.28 -42.25 -18.76
N CYS A 33 -61.77 -41.57 -17.73
CA CYS A 33 -60.36 -41.18 -17.66
C CYS A 33 -59.55 -42.34 -17.05
N LEU A 34 -58.74 -43.02 -17.87
CA LEU A 34 -57.77 -43.99 -17.39
C LEU A 34 -56.56 -43.24 -16.79
N THR A 35 -56.58 -43.04 -15.48
CA THR A 35 -55.42 -42.48 -14.76
C THR A 35 -54.40 -43.59 -14.51
N VAL A 36 -53.37 -43.68 -15.36
CA VAL A 36 -52.24 -44.59 -15.14
C VAL A 36 -51.32 -43.99 -14.08
N LYS A 37 -51.38 -44.53 -12.85
CA LYS A 37 -50.39 -44.24 -11.81
C LYS A 37 -49.11 -45.02 -12.12
N LEU A 38 -48.10 -44.34 -12.63
CA LEU A 38 -46.77 -44.91 -12.80
C LEU A 38 -46.02 -44.83 -11.46
N ASP A 39 -45.93 -45.95 -10.77
CA ASP A 39 -45.12 -46.07 -9.55
C ASP A 39 -43.64 -46.16 -9.94
N PHE A 40 -43.02 -45.01 -10.16
CA PHE A 40 -41.57 -44.92 -10.31
C PHE A 40 -40.91 -45.20 -8.96
N LYS A 41 -40.57 -46.47 -8.70
CA LYS A 41 -39.71 -46.81 -7.57
C LYS A 41 -38.43 -45.97 -7.67
N PRO A 42 -38.01 -45.26 -6.62
CA PRO A 42 -36.80 -44.46 -6.65
C PRO A 42 -35.62 -45.39 -6.97
N ARG A 43 -35.08 -45.25 -8.18
CA ARG A 43 -33.98 -46.08 -8.68
C ARG A 43 -32.80 -45.87 -7.72
N GLN A 44 -32.32 -46.92 -7.05
CA GLN A 44 -31.24 -46.83 -6.06
C GLN A 44 -29.99 -46.08 -6.57
N TRP A 45 -29.81 -46.03 -7.89
CA TRP A 45 -28.79 -45.24 -8.58
C TRP A 45 -28.83 -43.74 -8.27
N SER A 46 -30.00 -43.11 -8.18
CA SER A 46 -30.13 -41.67 -7.91
C SER A 46 -29.72 -41.32 -6.47
N GLN A 47 -30.07 -42.19 -5.50
CA GLN A 47 -29.70 -42.03 -4.10
C GLN A 47 -28.19 -42.20 -3.86
N LYS A 48 -27.55 -43.18 -4.51
CA LYS A 48 -26.10 -43.38 -4.44
C LYS A 48 -25.32 -42.18 -5.03
N ARG A 49 -25.77 -41.66 -6.18
CA ARG A 49 -25.17 -40.48 -6.82
C ARG A 49 -25.33 -39.21 -5.96
N SER A 50 -26.49 -39.03 -5.31
CA SER A 50 -26.73 -37.90 -4.39
C SER A 50 -25.80 -37.94 -3.15
N LYS A 51 -25.53 -39.12 -2.59
CA LYS A 51 -24.57 -39.27 -1.47
C LYS A 51 -23.13 -39.01 -1.91
N ALA A 52 -22.72 -39.50 -3.09
CA ALA A 52 -21.40 -39.24 -3.65
C ALA A 52 -21.18 -37.74 -3.92
N LEU A 53 -22.17 -37.05 -4.48
CA LEU A 53 -22.08 -35.61 -4.72
C LEU A 53 -21.98 -34.81 -3.42
N ARG A 54 -22.78 -35.14 -2.40
CA ARG A 54 -22.72 -34.48 -1.09
C ARG A 54 -21.37 -34.67 -0.40
N THR A 55 -20.81 -35.87 -0.46
CA THR A 55 -19.49 -36.14 0.14
C THR A 55 -18.36 -35.45 -0.62
N ALA A 56 -18.40 -35.42 -1.95
CA ALA A 56 -17.46 -34.66 -2.77
C ALA A 56 -17.53 -33.15 -2.48
N SER A 57 -18.74 -32.59 -2.44
CA SER A 57 -18.98 -31.18 -2.12
C SER A 57 -18.45 -30.81 -0.73
N ARG A 58 -18.71 -31.64 0.29
CA ARG A 58 -18.19 -31.42 1.65
C ARG A 58 -16.66 -31.45 1.70
N ARG A 59 -16.01 -32.36 0.96
CA ARG A 59 -14.54 -32.42 0.87
C ARG A 59 -13.95 -31.18 0.19
N ILE A 60 -14.58 -30.70 -0.88
CA ILE A 60 -14.15 -29.48 -1.57
C ILE A 60 -14.32 -28.27 -0.65
N LYS A 61 -15.47 -28.13 0.02
CA LYS A 61 -15.73 -27.04 0.96
C LYS A 61 -14.68 -26.99 2.07
N LYS A 62 -14.38 -28.14 2.69
CA LYS A 62 -13.35 -28.21 3.74
C LYS A 62 -11.96 -27.78 3.23
N LYS A 63 -11.56 -28.24 2.05
CA LYS A 63 -10.28 -27.82 1.43
C LYS A 63 -10.24 -26.33 1.13
N LEU A 64 -11.35 -25.73 0.70
CA LEU A 64 -11.44 -24.30 0.44
C LEU A 64 -11.36 -23.50 1.74
N GLU A 65 -12.03 -23.94 2.80
CA GLU A 65 -11.95 -23.33 4.14
C GLU A 65 -10.52 -23.38 4.69
N GLU A 66 -9.83 -24.52 4.59
CA GLU A 66 -8.43 -24.66 4.99
C GLU A 66 -7.51 -23.70 4.22
N LYS A 67 -7.66 -23.62 2.88
CA LYS A 67 -6.90 -22.69 2.05
C LYS A 67 -7.17 -21.23 2.42
N LEU A 68 -8.43 -20.88 2.72
CA LEU A 68 -8.81 -19.53 3.09
C LEU A 68 -8.19 -19.13 4.43
N ILE A 69 -8.14 -20.05 5.41
CA ILE A 69 -7.47 -19.83 6.69
C ILE A 69 -5.97 -19.57 6.48
N ILE A 70 -5.29 -20.40 5.67
CA ILE A 70 -3.86 -20.24 5.37
C ILE A 70 -3.60 -18.87 4.72
N LEU A 71 -4.39 -18.52 3.70
CA LEU A 71 -4.27 -17.24 2.99
C LEU A 71 -4.47 -16.04 3.93
N ASN A 72 -5.43 -16.13 4.85
CA ASN A 72 -5.67 -15.08 5.85
C ASN A 72 -4.49 -14.92 6.82
N ILE A 73 -3.87 -16.04 7.24
CA ILE A 73 -2.68 -16.00 8.09
C ILE A 73 -1.51 -15.35 7.35
N GLU A 74 -1.27 -15.74 6.10
CA GLU A 74 -0.20 -15.17 5.27
C GLU A 74 -0.43 -13.68 5.00
N SER A 75 -1.65 -13.29 4.64
CA SER A 75 -2.04 -11.89 4.45
C SER A 75 -1.80 -11.07 5.72
N LYS A 76 -2.17 -11.59 6.90
CA LYS A 76 -1.90 -10.93 8.18
C LYS A 76 -0.40 -10.79 8.47
N LYS A 77 0.40 -11.81 8.17
CA LYS A 77 1.87 -11.75 8.30
C LYS A 77 2.46 -10.70 7.37
N LEU A 78 2.04 -10.67 6.11
CA LEU A 78 2.49 -9.71 5.10
C LEU A 78 2.10 -8.27 5.48
N ARG A 79 0.86 -8.04 5.94
CA ARG A 79 0.42 -6.73 6.45
C ARG A 79 1.29 -6.24 7.59
N LYS A 80 1.58 -7.09 8.59
CA LYS A 80 2.49 -6.74 9.70
C LYS A 80 3.91 -6.44 9.22
N ARG A 81 4.43 -7.22 8.25
CA ARG A 81 5.75 -6.96 7.66
C ARG A 81 5.78 -5.62 6.93
N ASN A 82 4.74 -5.33 6.15
CA ASN A 82 4.62 -4.08 5.43
C ASN A 82 4.52 -2.88 6.40
N GLU A 83 3.70 -2.99 7.45
CA GLU A 83 3.61 -1.96 8.50
C GLU A 83 4.96 -1.69 9.19
N ARG A 84 5.76 -2.73 9.44
CA ARG A 84 7.12 -2.55 9.97
C ARG A 84 8.02 -1.83 8.96
N LEU A 85 7.96 -2.23 7.69
CA LEU A 85 8.77 -1.59 6.63
C LEU A 85 8.36 -0.13 6.41
N THR A 86 7.07 0.21 6.46
CA THR A 86 6.60 1.59 6.33
C THR A 86 7.03 2.42 7.53
N LYS A 87 6.95 1.90 8.76
CA LYS A 87 7.48 2.59 9.96
C LYS A 87 8.99 2.82 9.86
N VAL A 88 9.75 1.82 9.40
CA VAL A 88 11.19 1.98 9.15
C VAL A 88 11.43 3.05 8.08
N LYS A 89 10.72 3.01 6.96
CA LYS A 89 10.85 4.01 5.88
C LYS A 89 10.51 5.42 6.36
N GLN A 90 9.45 5.60 7.15
CA GLN A 90 9.11 6.89 7.76
C GLN A 90 10.20 7.37 8.73
N SER A 91 10.79 6.47 9.52
CA SER A 91 11.91 6.80 10.42
C SER A 91 13.19 7.16 9.67
N VAL A 92 13.41 6.61 8.48
CA VAL A 92 14.56 6.90 7.61
C VAL A 92 14.33 8.19 6.83
N GLN A 93 13.14 8.40 6.24
CA GLN A 93 12.80 9.66 5.55
C GLN A 93 12.74 10.86 6.49
N GLY A 94 12.27 10.69 7.74
CA GLY A 94 12.38 11.73 8.77
C GLY A 94 13.82 12.03 9.19
N LYS A 95 14.75 11.08 8.99
CA LYS A 95 16.18 11.29 9.15
C LYS A 95 16.84 11.87 7.91
N GLU A 96 16.34 11.62 6.70
CA GLU A 96 16.90 12.20 5.47
C GLU A 96 16.61 13.69 5.33
N THR A 97 15.43 14.16 5.76
CA THR A 97 15.11 15.60 5.78
C THR A 97 15.91 16.38 6.83
N SER A 98 16.35 15.71 7.91
CA SER A 98 17.25 16.28 8.92
C SER A 98 18.74 16.06 8.61
N ALA A 99 19.11 14.98 7.92
CA ALA A 99 20.47 14.67 7.48
C ALA A 99 20.89 15.53 6.28
N SER A 100 19.98 15.80 5.34
CA SER A 100 20.22 16.74 4.24
C SER A 100 20.49 18.15 4.77
N LYS A 101 19.76 18.60 5.80
CA LYS A 101 20.05 19.86 6.50
C LYS A 101 21.31 19.79 7.38
N ALA A 102 21.65 18.64 7.97
CA ALA A 102 22.88 18.48 8.75
C ALA A 102 24.14 18.40 7.87
N GLN A 103 24.02 17.96 6.61
CA GLN A 103 25.11 17.94 5.64
C GLN A 103 25.55 19.36 5.24
N VAL A 104 24.64 20.33 5.32
CA VAL A 104 24.91 21.77 5.12
C VAL A 104 25.79 22.34 6.26
N ASN A 105 25.66 21.83 7.49
CA ASN A 105 26.41 22.30 8.68
C ASN A 105 27.49 21.31 9.17
N SER A 106 27.95 20.41 8.31
CA SER A 106 28.97 19.40 8.67
C SER A 106 30.38 19.97 8.59
N THR A 107 31.21 19.73 9.62
CA THR A 107 32.65 20.07 9.61
C THR A 107 33.40 19.36 8.48
N PRO A 108 34.52 19.91 7.97
CA PRO A 108 35.32 19.29 6.90
C PRO A 108 35.76 17.85 7.23
N LYS A 109 36.08 17.59 8.51
CA LYS A 109 36.44 16.27 9.03
C LYS A 109 35.27 15.27 8.96
N SER A 110 34.05 15.73 9.26
CA SER A 110 32.84 14.90 9.18
C SER A 110 32.47 14.59 7.72
N LYS A 111 32.55 15.59 6.82
CA LYS A 111 32.34 15.41 5.37
C LYS A 111 33.31 14.38 4.80
N THR A 112 34.59 14.51 5.14
CA THR A 112 35.65 13.56 4.74
C THR A 112 35.34 12.12 5.20
N ASN A 113 34.89 11.94 6.45
CA ASN A 113 34.57 10.60 6.94
C ASN A 113 33.32 10.02 6.27
N ALA A 114 32.36 10.86 5.85
CA ALA A 114 31.18 10.43 5.11
C ALA A 114 31.55 9.99 3.69
N GLU A 115 32.36 10.78 2.99
CA GLU A 115 32.88 10.49 1.64
C GLU A 115 33.67 9.17 1.62
N ILE A 116 34.54 8.95 2.62
CA ILE A 116 35.27 7.68 2.77
C ILE A 116 34.30 6.49 2.95
N ARG A 117 33.22 6.66 3.71
CA ARG A 117 32.23 5.60 3.94
C ARG A 117 31.37 5.33 2.71
N GLU A 118 31.05 6.35 1.93
CA GLU A 118 30.32 6.24 0.67
C GLU A 118 31.08 5.39 -0.35
N LEU A 119 32.41 5.51 -0.37
CA LEU A 119 33.31 4.66 -1.17
C LEU A 119 33.50 3.24 -0.60
N GLY A 120 32.73 2.84 0.43
CA GLY A 120 32.81 1.52 1.05
C GLY A 120 34.05 1.31 1.94
N LEU A 121 34.82 2.36 2.22
CA LEU A 121 36.04 2.30 3.03
C LEU A 121 35.76 2.68 4.50
N THR A 122 36.62 2.20 5.40
CA THR A 122 36.55 2.57 6.82
C THR A 122 37.53 3.71 7.13
N PRO A 123 37.10 4.85 7.72
CA PRO A 123 37.97 6.02 7.97
C PRO A 123 39.19 5.79 8.87
N ARG A 124 39.28 4.64 9.55
CA ARG A 124 40.45 4.21 10.33
C ARG A 124 41.47 3.45 9.50
N LYS A 125 41.06 2.85 8.38
CA LYS A 125 41.92 2.06 7.48
C LYS A 125 42.53 2.90 6.35
N VAL A 126 42.03 4.11 6.11
CA VAL A 126 42.58 5.03 5.10
C VAL A 126 43.89 5.64 5.62
N PRO A 127 44.97 5.67 4.80
CA PRO A 127 46.23 6.31 5.18
C PRO A 127 46.04 7.77 5.61
N ASN A 128 46.76 8.18 6.67
CA ASN A 128 46.63 9.53 7.23
C ASN A 128 47.01 10.63 6.23
N SER A 129 47.93 10.36 5.30
CA SER A 129 48.31 11.30 4.23
C SER A 129 47.13 11.62 3.32
N VAL A 130 46.42 10.59 2.84
CA VAL A 130 45.23 10.71 1.99
C VAL A 130 44.10 11.41 2.77
N LYS A 131 43.88 11.00 4.01
CA LYS A 131 42.85 11.60 4.87
C LYS A 131 43.08 13.09 5.11
N ARG A 132 44.33 13.51 5.35
CA ARG A 132 44.69 14.94 5.51
C ARG A 132 44.44 15.74 4.23
N LYS A 133 44.84 15.19 3.06
CA LYS A 133 44.57 15.83 1.75
C LYS A 133 43.07 16.02 1.51
N LEU A 134 42.26 15.01 1.82
CA LEU A 134 40.81 15.07 1.65
C LEU A 134 40.14 16.07 2.62
N ILE A 135 40.60 16.14 3.88
CA ILE A 135 40.13 17.15 4.85
C ILE A 135 40.47 18.55 4.37
N MET A 136 41.69 18.76 3.86
CA MET A 136 42.14 20.04 3.33
C MET A 136 41.33 20.46 2.09
N ALA A 137 41.10 19.55 1.16
CA ALA A 137 40.25 19.80 -0.02
C ALA A 137 38.83 20.19 0.39
N ASN A 138 38.22 19.45 1.32
CA ASN A 138 36.88 19.75 1.84
C ASN A 138 36.81 21.08 2.60
N ALA A 139 37.90 21.50 3.27
CA ALA A 139 38.00 22.82 3.90
C ALA A 139 38.06 23.95 2.85
N MET A 140 38.88 23.80 1.82
CA MET A 140 38.97 24.78 0.72
C MET A 140 37.64 24.92 -0.02
N ILE A 141 36.95 23.81 -0.31
CA ILE A 141 35.63 23.85 -0.95
C ILE A 141 34.63 24.62 -0.08
N ALA A 142 34.65 24.41 1.24
CA ALA A 142 33.79 25.13 2.16
C ALA A 142 34.10 26.64 2.19
N GLU A 143 35.39 27.02 2.14
CA GLU A 143 35.80 28.42 2.04
C GLU A 143 35.35 29.05 0.72
N ILE A 144 35.55 28.37 -0.41
CA ILE A 144 35.11 28.84 -1.73
C ILE A 144 33.59 29.01 -1.76
N GLN A 145 32.83 28.05 -1.25
CA GLN A 145 31.37 28.14 -1.14
C GLN A 145 30.96 29.31 -0.24
N ALA A 146 31.59 29.49 0.92
CA ALA A 146 31.31 30.61 1.81
C ALA A 146 31.66 31.96 1.17
N THR A 147 32.74 32.04 0.38
CA THR A 147 33.08 33.26 -0.38
C THR A 147 32.07 33.51 -1.50
N ASN A 148 31.62 32.47 -2.20
CA ASN A 148 30.63 32.61 -3.27
C ASN A 148 29.25 33.02 -2.74
N GLU A 149 28.86 32.52 -1.56
CA GLU A 149 27.63 32.96 -0.89
C GLU A 149 27.71 34.40 -0.39
N LYS A 150 28.84 34.80 0.20
CA LYS A 150 29.09 36.18 0.65
C LYS A 150 29.22 37.18 -0.52
N ASN A 151 29.74 36.73 -1.65
CA ASN A 151 29.97 37.55 -2.84
C ASN A 151 28.80 37.55 -3.82
N LYS A 152 27.63 36.97 -3.50
CA LYS A 152 26.43 37.18 -4.32
C LYS A 152 26.15 38.69 -4.37
N PRO A 153 26.36 39.38 -5.51
CA PRO A 153 26.08 40.79 -5.58
C PRO A 153 24.57 40.93 -5.69
N GLN A 154 23.90 41.13 -4.56
CA GLN A 154 22.48 41.49 -4.51
C GLN A 154 22.18 42.73 -5.38
N LYS A 155 23.21 43.55 -5.67
CA LYS A 155 23.14 44.72 -6.56
C LYS A 155 23.18 44.41 -8.07
N GLN A 156 23.85 43.36 -8.55
CA GLN A 156 23.93 43.13 -10.01
C GLN A 156 22.64 42.56 -10.60
N ARG A 157 21.86 41.82 -9.81
CA ARG A 157 20.57 41.29 -10.26
C ARG A 157 19.55 42.41 -10.54
N SER A 158 19.58 43.48 -9.75
CA SER A 158 18.75 44.68 -9.97
C SER A 158 19.25 45.53 -11.14
N VAL A 159 20.57 45.68 -11.31
CA VAL A 159 21.12 46.47 -12.43
C VAL A 159 20.83 45.79 -13.77
N VAL A 160 21.00 44.46 -13.87
CA VAL A 160 20.66 43.72 -15.10
C VAL A 160 19.14 43.72 -15.33
N ALA A 161 18.31 43.58 -14.29
CA ALA A 161 16.86 43.70 -14.42
C ALA A 161 16.43 45.09 -14.90
N ASN A 162 17.03 46.17 -14.38
CA ASN A 162 16.73 47.55 -14.76
C ASN A 162 17.20 47.90 -16.18
N ILE A 163 18.30 47.30 -16.65
CA ILE A 163 18.78 47.43 -18.03
C ILE A 163 17.83 46.71 -18.99
N VAL A 164 17.38 45.49 -18.65
CA VAL A 164 16.43 44.71 -19.46
C VAL A 164 15.02 45.32 -19.44
N SER A 165 14.60 45.98 -18.35
CA SER A 165 13.31 46.66 -18.24
C SER A 165 13.31 48.13 -18.69
N GLY A 166 14.44 48.65 -19.21
CA GLY A 166 14.53 50.02 -19.76
C GLY A 166 14.36 51.15 -18.75
N SER A 167 14.35 50.87 -17.45
CA SER A 167 14.08 51.86 -16.41
C SER A 167 15.37 52.39 -15.80
N ILE A 168 15.92 53.45 -16.40
CA ILE A 168 16.94 54.30 -15.76
C ILE A 168 16.20 55.25 -14.82
N LEU A 169 16.14 54.94 -13.53
CA LEU A 169 15.75 55.94 -12.52
C LEU A 169 16.80 57.04 -12.52
N ARG A 170 16.42 58.24 -12.97
CA ARG A 170 17.23 59.46 -12.78
C ARG A 170 17.24 59.79 -11.28
N LYS A 171 18.39 60.26 -10.81
CA LYS A 171 18.61 60.69 -9.41
C LYS A 171 17.68 61.82 -9.01
#